data_AF-A0A6G3MFE4-F1
#
_entry.id   AF-A0A6G3MFE4-F1
#
_cell.length_a   1.000
_cell.length_b   1.000
_cell.length_c   1.000
_cell.angle_alpha   90.00
_cell.angle_beta   90.00
_cell.angle_gamma   90.00
#
_symmetry.space_group_name_H-M   'P 1'
#
loop_
_entity.id
_entity.type
_entity.pdbx_description
1 polymer ?
#
loop_
_entity_poly.entity_id
_entity_poly.type
_entity_poly.pdbx_seq_one_letter_code
_entity_poly.pdbx_strand_id
1 'polypeptide(L)'
;FGLKIVSENGLFYQISSLNPNEFEKISQFLSSKLNIVLKKQEISVKGKNQGDLSLESSSMKFNVDLGTSFEVPLKDICRVSSSKSEVGMEFHQNTSAPISLMEIRLQVPNESVQRLVQQLSSKADVIKATTDAIFCQSEISCLTPRYHYIQEGNN
;
A
#
# COMPACT_ATOMS: atom_id res chain seq x y z
N PHE A 1 13.86 -0.57 18.29
CA PHE A 1 12.52 -0.98 17.79
C PHE A 1 11.82 0.21 17.17
N GLY A 2 10.67 0.03 16.53
CA GLY A 2 9.83 1.12 16.04
C GLY A 2 8.53 1.20 16.82
N LEU A 3 8.01 2.41 17.00
CA LEU A 3 6.66 2.64 17.54
C LEU A 3 5.75 3.04 16.38
N LYS A 4 4.70 2.24 16.17
CA LYS A 4 3.63 2.55 15.24
C LYS A 4 2.41 3.04 16.01
N ILE A 5 1.87 4.17 15.59
CA ILE A 5 0.66 4.76 16.17
C ILE A 5 -0.35 4.92 15.04
N VAL A 6 -1.55 4.40 15.26
CA VAL A 6 -2.71 4.59 14.38
C VAL A 6 -3.77 5.29 15.22
N SER A 7 -4.10 6.53 14.85
CA SER A 7 -5.15 7.29 15.53
C SER A 7 -6.54 6.89 15.01
N GLU A 8 -7.57 7.27 15.77
CA GLU A 8 -8.97 6.94 15.44
C GLU A 8 -9.43 7.52 14.09
N ASN A 9 -8.85 8.65 13.68
CA ASN A 9 -9.08 9.26 12.36
C ASN A 9 -8.29 8.58 11.22
N GLY A 10 -7.60 7.46 11.49
CA GLY A 10 -6.86 6.68 10.49
C GLY A 10 -5.48 7.23 10.13
N LEU A 11 -4.99 8.28 10.80
CA LEU A 11 -3.64 8.77 10.56
C LEU A 11 -2.61 7.76 11.09
N PHE A 12 -1.59 7.54 10.26
CA PHE A 12 -0.49 6.62 10.54
C PHE A 12 0.77 7.40 10.86
N TYR A 13 1.34 7.14 12.03
CA TYR A 13 2.63 7.68 12.46
C TYR A 13 3.58 6.52 12.79
N GLN A 14 4.80 6.61 12.28
CA GLN A 14 5.85 5.65 12.57
C GLN A 14 7.09 6.38 13.08
N ILE A 15 7.54 6.00 14.26
CA ILE A 15 8.79 6.43 14.86
C ILE A 15 9.74 5.25 14.81
N SER A 16 10.82 5.39 14.04
CA SER A 16 11.84 4.35 13.88
C SER A 16 13.03 4.59 14.81
N SER A 17 13.86 3.57 15.00
CA SER A 17 15.15 3.68 15.70
C SER A 17 15.08 4.02 17.20
N LEU A 18 14.02 3.60 17.90
CA LEU A 18 13.92 3.74 19.36
C LEU A 18 14.82 2.72 20.09
N ASN A 19 15.38 3.14 21.22
CA ASN A 19 16.24 2.29 22.03
C ASN A 19 15.42 1.18 22.71
N PRO A 20 15.76 -0.11 22.55
CA PRO A 20 15.07 -1.23 23.21
C PRO A 20 14.78 -1.06 24.71
N ASN A 21 15.68 -0.41 25.44
CA ASN A 21 15.52 -0.19 26.89
C ASN A 21 14.39 0.79 27.24
N GLU A 22 13.90 1.56 26.27
CA GLU A 22 12.80 2.53 26.47
C GLU A 22 11.41 1.91 26.31
N PHE A 23 11.31 0.65 25.87
CA PHE A 23 10.02 -0.01 25.63
C PHE A 23 9.13 -0.03 26.89
N GLU A 24 9.68 -0.47 28.02
CA GLU A 24 8.99 -0.54 29.32
C GLU A 24 8.47 0.84 29.74
N LYS A 25 9.34 1.86 29.64
CA LYS A 25 9.02 3.25 30.01
C LYS A 25 7.91 3.82 29.14
N ILE A 26 7.96 3.60 27.82
CA ILE A 26 6.95 4.06 26.87
C ILE A 26 5.63 3.32 27.12
N SER A 27 5.67 2.01 27.33
CA SER A 27 4.48 1.19 27.62
C SER A 27 3.77 1.67 28.90
N GLN A 28 4.52 1.90 29.98
CA GLN A 28 3.97 2.43 31.24
C GLN A 28 3.39 3.84 31.07
N PHE A 29 4.05 4.71 30.29
CA PHE A 29 3.53 6.04 29.99
C PHE A 29 2.19 5.98 29.24
N LEU A 30 2.11 5.19 28.17
CA LEU A 30 0.89 5.04 27.37
C LEU A 30 -0.26 4.43 28.18
N SER A 31 0.04 3.44 29.02
CA SER A 31 -0.95 2.82 29.90
C SER A 31 -1.45 3.81 30.95
N SER A 32 -0.55 4.47 31.67
CA SER A 32 -0.92 5.37 32.79
C SER A 32 -1.56 6.68 32.38
N LYS A 33 -1.17 7.25 31.23
CA LYS A 33 -1.65 8.58 30.78
C LYS A 33 -2.77 8.51 29.76
N LEU A 34 -2.79 7.47 28.92
CA LEU A 34 -3.72 7.36 27.81
C LEU A 34 -4.63 6.13 27.90
N ASN A 35 -4.45 5.24 28.89
CA ASN A 35 -5.13 3.94 28.95
C ASN A 35 -4.93 3.09 27.67
N ILE A 36 -3.79 3.27 27.00
CA ILE A 36 -3.45 2.53 25.78
C ILE A 36 -2.49 1.40 26.13
N VAL A 37 -2.87 0.18 25.78
CA VAL A 37 -2.01 -1.00 25.91
C VAL A 37 -1.13 -1.12 24.67
N LEU A 38 0.19 -0.99 24.85
CA LEU A 38 1.16 -1.16 23.77
C LEU A 38 1.28 -2.65 23.41
N LYS A 39 0.92 -3.00 22.17
CA LYS A 39 1.01 -4.37 21.66
C LYS A 39 2.36 -4.58 20.97
N LYS A 40 3.06 -5.67 21.32
CA LYS A 40 4.21 -6.13 20.53
C LYS A 40 3.69 -6.83 19.27
N GLN A 41 4.14 -6.36 18.12
CA GLN A 41 3.88 -7.00 16.82
C GLN A 41 5.19 -7.58 16.31
N GLU A 42 5.23 -8.89 16.14
CA GLU A 42 6.37 -9.56 15.51
C GLU A 42 6.25 -9.50 13.99
N ILE A 43 7.40 -9.29 13.33
CA ILE A 43 7.51 -9.28 11.88
C ILE A 43 8.09 -10.61 11.39
N SER A 44 7.58 -11.12 10.28
CA SER A 44 8.08 -12.36 9.68
C SER A 44 9.38 -12.10 8.94
N VAL A 45 10.47 -12.74 9.39
CA VAL A 45 11.80 -12.69 8.78
C VAL A 45 12.13 -13.92 7.92
N LYS A 46 11.11 -14.74 7.61
CA LYS A 46 11.29 -16.03 6.92
C LYS A 46 11.55 -15.92 5.42
N GLY A 47 11.32 -14.75 4.82
CA GLY A 47 11.53 -14.51 3.39
C GLY A 47 10.58 -15.25 2.45
N LYS A 48 9.51 -15.87 2.95
CA LYS A 48 8.48 -16.47 2.08
C LYS A 48 7.65 -15.36 1.42
N ASN A 49 7.28 -15.59 0.16
CA ASN A 49 6.45 -14.70 -0.67
C ASN A 49 5.01 -15.20 -0.86
N GLN A 50 4.64 -16.28 -0.17
CA GLN A 50 3.29 -16.83 -0.13
C GLN A 50 2.68 -16.50 1.23
N GLY A 51 1.46 -15.99 1.22
CA GLY A 51 0.79 -15.53 2.43
C GLY A 51 -0.60 -14.97 2.18
N ASP A 52 -1.19 -14.44 3.24
CA ASP A 52 -2.52 -13.86 3.25
C ASP A 52 -2.47 -12.34 3.23
N LEU A 53 -3.39 -11.73 2.48
CA LEU A 53 -3.59 -10.29 2.48
C LEU A 53 -4.73 -9.91 3.41
N SER A 54 -4.46 -8.97 4.31
CA SER A 54 -5.46 -8.38 5.20
C SER A 54 -5.53 -6.88 4.98
N LEU A 55 -6.71 -6.39 4.62
CA LEU A 55 -6.97 -4.96 4.47
C LEU A 55 -7.57 -4.42 5.76
N GLU A 56 -6.83 -3.55 6.43
CA GLU A 56 -7.32 -2.77 7.56
C GLU A 56 -7.93 -1.45 7.06
N SER A 57 -8.30 -0.56 7.99
CA SER A 57 -8.92 0.72 7.63
C SER A 57 -7.97 1.64 6.87
N SER A 58 -6.69 1.68 7.26
CA SER A 58 -5.69 2.62 6.74
C SER A 58 -4.48 1.95 6.08
N SER A 59 -4.38 0.62 6.13
CA SER A 59 -3.22 -0.12 5.64
C SER A 59 -3.59 -1.51 5.11
N MET A 60 -2.72 -2.03 4.26
CA MET A 60 -2.73 -3.40 3.79
C MET A 60 -1.56 -4.15 4.41
N LYS A 61 -1.82 -5.31 5.01
CA LYS A 61 -0.80 -6.19 5.61
C LYS A 61 -0.70 -7.49 4.82
N PHE A 62 0.54 -7.88 4.53
CA PHE A 62 0.88 -9.18 3.98
C PHE A 62 1.40 -10.08 5.10
N ASN A 63 0.65 -11.13 5.42
CA ASN A 63 0.94 -12.04 6.52
C ASN A 63 1.51 -13.35 6.00
N VAL A 64 2.57 -13.84 6.63
CA VAL A 64 3.25 -15.08 6.29
C VAL A 64 3.27 -15.95 7.54
N ASP A 65 2.66 -17.13 7.47
CA ASP A 65 2.41 -18.01 8.61
C ASP A 65 1.66 -17.26 9.74
N LEU A 66 2.32 -17.01 10.88
CA LEU A 66 1.74 -16.33 12.06
C LEU A 66 2.20 -14.87 12.22
N GLY A 67 3.03 -14.35 11.31
CA GLY A 67 3.62 -13.02 11.42
C GLY A 67 3.34 -12.13 10.22
N THR A 68 3.28 -10.82 10.43
CA THR A 68 3.19 -9.84 9.33
C THR A 68 4.56 -9.70 8.67
N SER A 69 4.67 -9.97 7.37
CA SER A 69 5.93 -9.79 6.63
C SER A 69 6.15 -8.32 6.29
N PHE A 70 5.15 -7.66 5.71
CA PHE A 70 5.19 -6.22 5.44
C PHE A 70 3.80 -5.60 5.52
N GLU A 71 3.80 -4.27 5.67
CA GLU A 71 2.59 -3.46 5.71
C GLU A 71 2.79 -2.23 4.83
N VAL A 72 1.73 -1.86 4.11
CA VAL A 72 1.70 -0.72 3.21
C VAL A 72 0.55 0.20 3.61
N PRO A 73 0.80 1.47 3.96
CA PRO A 73 -0.26 2.45 4.15
C PRO A 73 -1.04 2.67 2.84
N LEU A 74 -2.37 2.61 2.89
CA LEU A 74 -3.21 2.74 1.69
C LEU A 74 -3.09 4.13 1.05
N LYS A 75 -2.82 5.16 1.86
CA LYS A 75 -2.57 6.54 1.40
C LYS A 75 -1.34 6.68 0.49
N ASP A 76 -0.39 5.75 0.55
CA ASP A 76 0.85 5.86 -0.23
C ASP A 76 0.65 5.29 -1.65
N ILE A 77 -0.44 4.54 -1.87
CA ILE A 77 -0.80 3.94 -3.16
C ILE A 77 -1.49 5.00 -4.03
N CYS A 78 -0.88 5.34 -5.17
CA CYS A 78 -1.41 6.32 -6.12
C CYS A 78 -2.24 5.68 -7.25
N ARG A 79 -2.00 4.39 -7.53
CA ARG A 79 -2.73 3.65 -8.56
C ARG A 79 -2.82 2.17 -8.22
N VAL A 80 -3.96 1.58 -8.56
CA VAL A 80 -4.21 0.14 -8.47
C VAL A 80 -4.56 -0.37 -9.86
N SER A 81 -3.92 -1.45 -10.28
CA SER A 81 -4.16 -2.11 -11.57
C SER A 81 -4.45 -3.60 -11.38
N SER A 82 -5.10 -4.21 -12.37
CA SER A 82 -5.45 -5.63 -12.34
C SER A 82 -5.02 -6.31 -13.64
N SER A 83 -4.46 -7.50 -13.52
CA SER A 83 -4.25 -8.46 -14.61
C SER A 83 -4.95 -9.78 -14.26
N LYS A 84 -4.93 -10.77 -15.17
CA LYS A 84 -5.69 -12.03 -15.06
C LYS A 84 -5.63 -12.69 -13.68
N SER A 85 -4.47 -12.66 -13.04
CA SER A 85 -4.21 -13.26 -11.73
C SER A 85 -3.33 -12.38 -10.84
N GLU A 86 -3.25 -11.08 -11.14
CA GLU A 86 -2.34 -10.16 -10.46
C GLU A 86 -3.05 -8.86 -10.09
N VAL A 87 -2.64 -8.31 -8.95
CA VAL A 87 -3.01 -6.96 -8.53
C VAL A 87 -1.73 -6.14 -8.40
N GLY A 88 -1.65 -5.06 -9.16
CA GLY A 88 -0.56 -4.09 -9.11
C GLY A 88 -0.92 -2.88 -8.25
N MET A 89 0.04 -2.42 -7.46
CA MET A 89 -0.04 -1.21 -6.65
C MET A 89 1.15 -0.33 -6.99
N GLU A 90 0.90 0.87 -7.47
CA GLU A 90 1.92 1.88 -7.73
C GLU A 90 1.90 2.93 -6.62
N PHE A 91 3.08 3.47 -6.32
CA PHE A 91 3.32 4.38 -5.20
C PHE A 91 3.75 5.75 -5.68
N HIS A 92 3.43 6.77 -4.88
CA HIS A 92 3.97 8.11 -5.09
C HIS A 92 5.51 8.09 -5.00
N GLN A 93 6.18 8.76 -5.95
CA GLN A 93 7.63 8.91 -5.87
C GLN A 93 8.00 9.71 -4.62
N ASN A 94 8.81 9.11 -3.75
CA ASN A 94 9.33 9.77 -2.57
C ASN A 94 10.74 10.31 -2.86
N THR A 95 10.82 11.60 -3.19
CA THR A 95 12.09 12.30 -3.44
C THR A 95 12.89 12.60 -2.17
N SER A 96 12.29 12.40 -0.99
CA SER A 96 12.94 12.65 0.32
C SER A 96 13.74 11.46 0.84
N ALA A 97 13.68 10.31 0.15
CA ALA A 97 14.41 9.10 0.50
C ALA A 97 15.38 8.71 -0.62
N PRO A 98 16.56 8.14 -0.29
CA PRO A 98 17.53 7.71 -1.30
C PRO A 98 17.04 6.53 -2.15
N ILE A 99 16.09 5.74 -1.64
CA ILE A 99 15.45 4.62 -2.32
C ILE A 99 13.95 4.79 -2.15
N SER A 100 13.21 4.65 -3.25
CA SER A 100 11.76 4.76 -3.26
C SER A 100 11.14 3.52 -3.90
N LEU A 101 10.15 2.94 -3.23
CA LEU A 101 9.34 1.84 -3.77
C LEU A 101 8.39 2.42 -4.83
N MET A 102 8.42 1.86 -6.05
CA MET A 102 7.62 2.36 -7.17
C MET A 102 6.37 1.53 -7.41
N GLU A 103 6.51 0.19 -7.38
CA GLU A 103 5.43 -0.73 -7.69
C GLU A 103 5.59 -2.04 -6.90
N ILE A 104 4.45 -2.61 -6.48
CA ILE A 104 4.33 -4.00 -6.03
C ILE A 104 3.27 -4.69 -6.88
N ARG A 105 3.56 -5.91 -7.35
CA ARG A 105 2.56 -6.80 -7.94
C ARG A 105 2.42 -8.07 -7.11
N LEU A 106 1.19 -8.42 -6.78
CA LEU A 106 0.85 -9.60 -6.02
C LEU A 106 0.05 -10.55 -6.90
N GLN A 107 0.45 -11.82 -6.90
CA GLN A 107 -0.33 -12.90 -7.48
C GLN A 107 -1.51 -13.20 -6.55
N VAL A 108 -2.73 -13.17 -7.09
CA VAL A 108 -3.97 -13.34 -6.34
C VAL A 108 -4.86 -14.35 -7.09
N PRO A 109 -5.61 -15.22 -6.38
CA PRO A 109 -6.58 -16.09 -7.04
C PRO A 109 -7.54 -15.29 -7.92
N ASN A 110 -7.79 -15.77 -9.15
CA ASN A 110 -8.52 -15.02 -10.18
C ASN A 110 -9.88 -14.53 -9.69
N GLU A 111 -10.60 -15.34 -8.91
CA GLU A 111 -11.90 -14.99 -8.32
C GLU A 111 -11.85 -13.81 -7.34
N SER A 112 -10.68 -13.51 -6.77
CA SER A 112 -10.47 -12.48 -5.75
C SER A 112 -9.88 -11.18 -6.30
N VAL A 113 -9.33 -11.18 -7.53
CA VAL A 113 -8.66 -10.02 -8.14
C VAL A 113 -9.58 -8.80 -8.16
N GLN A 114 -10.76 -8.93 -8.76
CA GLN A 114 -11.73 -7.84 -8.91
C GLN A 114 -12.13 -7.24 -7.56
N ARG A 115 -12.41 -8.10 -6.57
CA ARG A 115 -12.79 -7.68 -5.21
C ARG A 115 -11.67 -6.90 -4.53
N LEU A 116 -10.44 -7.42 -4.60
CA LEU A 116 -9.29 -6.78 -3.96
C LEU A 116 -9.00 -5.41 -4.58
N VAL A 117 -9.06 -5.31 -5.91
CA VAL A 117 -8.87 -4.06 -6.65
C VAL A 117 -9.92 -3.03 -6.23
N GLN A 118 -11.19 -3.40 -6.14
CA GLN A 118 -12.25 -2.50 -5.66
C GLN A 118 -12.00 -2.02 -4.23
N GLN A 119 -11.60 -2.93 -3.32
CA GLN A 119 -11.32 -2.58 -1.93
C GLN A 119 -10.13 -1.62 -1.80
N LEU A 120 -9.04 -1.87 -2.54
CA LEU A 120 -7.88 -0.99 -2.56
C LEU A 120 -8.23 0.36 -3.18
N SER A 121 -8.84 0.39 -4.35
CA SER A 121 -9.22 1.64 -5.03
C SER A 121 -10.23 2.50 -4.25
N SER A 122 -11.02 1.90 -3.35
CA SER A 122 -11.95 2.63 -2.49
C SER A 122 -11.28 3.36 -1.32
N LYS A 123 -10.09 2.90 -0.90
CA LYS A 123 -9.38 3.38 0.30
C LYS A 123 -8.04 4.03 0.00
N ALA A 124 -7.45 3.73 -1.15
CA ALA A 124 -6.19 4.29 -1.59
C ALA A 124 -6.40 5.72 -2.09
N ASP A 125 -5.32 6.51 -2.04
CA ASP A 125 -5.30 7.87 -2.59
C ASP A 125 -5.11 7.83 -4.11
N VAL A 126 -6.05 7.16 -4.79
CA VAL A 126 -6.03 7.02 -6.23
C VAL A 126 -6.45 8.35 -6.82
N ILE A 127 -5.51 9.00 -7.51
CA ILE A 127 -5.77 10.21 -8.27
C ILE A 127 -6.73 9.83 -9.40
N LYS A 128 -8.03 10.04 -9.17
CA LYS A 128 -9.04 9.94 -10.22
C LYS A 128 -8.89 11.18 -11.08
N ALA A 129 -8.14 11.06 -12.18
CA ALA A 129 -8.23 12.01 -13.28
C ALA A 129 -9.70 11.99 -13.75
N THR A 130 -10.49 12.90 -13.19
CA THR A 130 -11.93 13.04 -13.47
C THR A 130 -12.07 13.94 -14.69
N THR A 131 -11.34 13.61 -15.74
CA THR A 131 -11.42 14.28 -17.02
C THR A 131 -11.96 13.25 -17.99
N ASP A 132 -13.22 13.44 -18.37
CA ASP A 132 -13.77 12.75 -19.52
C ASP A 132 -12.92 13.11 -20.73
N ALA A 133 -12.52 12.09 -21.50
CA ALA A 133 -11.75 12.30 -22.71
C ALA A 133 -12.51 13.25 -23.63
N ILE A 134 -11.88 14.36 -24.01
CA ILE A 134 -12.50 15.37 -24.88
C ILE A 134 -12.51 14.86 -26.33
N PHE A 135 -11.57 13.97 -26.66
CA PHE A 135 -11.46 13.33 -27.95
C PHE A 135 -10.75 11.97 -27.84
N CYS A 136 -11.18 11.02 -28.67
CA CYS A 136 -10.56 9.72 -28.84
C CYS A 136 -10.12 9.57 -30.29
N GLN A 137 -8.83 9.33 -30.52
CA GLN A 137 -8.31 8.95 -31.83
C GLN A 137 -7.89 7.48 -31.83
N SER A 138 -8.52 6.69 -32.67
CA SER A 138 -8.16 5.30 -32.91
C SER A 138 -7.07 5.17 -33.99
N GLU A 139 -6.25 4.13 -33.88
CA GLU A 139 -5.33 3.64 -34.93
C GLU A 139 -4.14 4.55 -35.27
N ILE A 140 -3.63 5.31 -34.30
CA ILE A 140 -2.37 6.03 -34.51
C ILE A 140 -1.24 5.00 -34.62
N SER A 141 -0.63 4.94 -35.80
CA SER A 141 0.52 4.07 -36.06
C SER A 141 1.78 4.75 -35.54
N CYS A 142 2.33 4.26 -34.42
CA CYS A 142 3.63 4.71 -33.95
C CYS A 142 4.69 3.72 -34.38
N LEU A 143 5.81 4.23 -34.91
CA LEU A 143 6.92 3.40 -35.38
C LEU A 143 7.79 2.87 -34.23
N THR A 144 7.79 3.57 -33.07
CA THR A 144 8.57 3.19 -31.88
C THR A 144 7.86 3.61 -30.58
N PRO A 145 7.58 2.67 -29.65
CA PRO A 145 7.52 1.22 -29.89
C PRO A 145 6.50 0.92 -30.98
N ARG A 146 6.83 0.02 -31.93
CA ARG A 146 5.95 -0.29 -33.07
C ARG A 146 4.64 -0.91 -32.58
N TYR A 147 3.56 -0.14 -32.65
CA TYR A 147 2.23 -0.59 -32.23
C TYR A 147 1.15 0.37 -32.75
N HIS A 148 -0.10 -0.08 -32.72
CA HIS A 148 -1.27 0.77 -32.95
C HIS A 148 -1.81 1.26 -31.61
N TYR A 149 -1.75 2.56 -31.39
CA TYR A 149 -2.17 3.17 -30.12
C TYR A 149 -3.55 3.80 -30.25
N ILE A 150 -4.31 3.74 -29.16
CA ILE A 150 -5.50 4.57 -28.96
C ILE A 150 -5.04 5.72 -28.07
N GLN A 151 -5.26 6.95 -28.53
CA GLN A 151 -4.93 8.14 -27.76
C GLN A 151 -6.21 8.78 -27.25
N GLU A 152 -6.26 8.98 -25.93
CA GLU A 152 -7.31 9.73 -25.24
C GLU A 152 -6.71 11.01 -24.70
N GLY A 153 -7.31 12.15 -25.04
CA GLY A 153 -6.85 13.47 -24.63
C GLY A 153 -7.68 14.03 -23.49
N ASN A 154 -7.01 14.36 -22.38
CA ASN A 154 -7.58 15.03 -21.23
C ASN A 154 -6.96 16.44 -21.10
N ASN A 155 -7.74 17.43 -20.65
CA ASN A 155 -7.23 18.77 -20.31
C ASN A 155 -6.36 18.75 -19.05
#